data_AF-A0A955MZB3-F1
#
_entry.id   AF-A0A955MZB3-F1
#
_cell.length_a   1.000
_cell.length_b   1.000
_cell.length_c   1.000
_cell.angle_alpha   90.00
_cell.angle_beta   90.00
_cell.angle_gamma   90.00
#
_symmetry.space_group_name_H-M   'P 1'
#
loop_
_entity.id
_entity.type
_entity.pdbx_description
1 polymer ?
#
loop_
_entity_poly.entity_id
_entity_poly.type
_entity_poly.pdbx_seq_one_letter_code
_entity_poly.pdbx_strand_id
1 'polypeptide(L)'
;HIGSGADWYVKSKMSGLRQVYAYLTNSYELPIDTPIHNLRPARETCEECHWPEKFSGNLEKTITHYTSEEDNHPYAVRLVLKVGGGSGEFASGIHWHVSSGFKIEYISTDRKRLEIPWVKMTAPDGKETVFTSEEFDPEILNSTHEIRTMDCIDCHNRPSHIFKDPLKLVNESIGEGKIDVKIPEIKYNVMGLLEEFYATTEEAHEKIEETLTATYLEDPEIEGATFEESVKNAIAEVKEIYSSTFFPEKHVDWTTHPDFNGHFRWDGCYRCHDGTHTADSGEVITHDCNNCHLISGQAEGFEEVANMEYELQKFYHPMDMGELEPEDKCTDCHEAPEPTDYVEVAKGE
;
A
#
# COMPACT_ATOMS: atom_id res chain seq x y z
N HIS A 1 -15.75 -13.67 -8.78
CA HIS A 1 -15.30 -15.04 -9.09
C HIS A 1 -16.31 -16.02 -8.52
N ILE A 2 -17.20 -16.55 -9.35
CA ILE A 2 -18.06 -17.67 -8.96
C ILE A 2 -17.20 -18.91 -9.18
N GLY A 3 -16.64 -19.47 -8.09
CA GLY A 3 -15.81 -20.66 -8.18
C GLY A 3 -16.56 -21.83 -8.81
N SER A 4 -15.83 -22.79 -9.38
CA SER A 4 -16.42 -24.03 -9.89
C SER A 4 -17.03 -24.86 -8.76
N GLY A 5 -18.11 -25.58 -9.05
CA GLY A 5 -18.79 -26.46 -8.10
C GLY A 5 -20.16 -25.94 -7.66
N ALA A 6 -21.06 -26.86 -7.33
CA ALA A 6 -22.44 -26.55 -6.99
C ALA A 6 -22.54 -25.67 -5.72
N ASP A 7 -21.70 -25.93 -4.72
CA ASP A 7 -21.73 -25.18 -3.45
C ASP A 7 -21.37 -23.71 -3.63
N TRP A 8 -20.33 -23.41 -4.43
CA TRP A 8 -19.94 -22.04 -4.74
C TRP A 8 -20.98 -21.31 -5.59
N TYR A 9 -21.63 -22.02 -6.52
CA TYR A 9 -22.74 -21.45 -7.28
C TYR A 9 -23.90 -21.05 -6.36
N VAL A 10 -24.32 -21.93 -5.44
CA VAL A 10 -25.37 -21.63 -4.46
C VAL A 10 -24.97 -20.49 -3.52
N LYS A 11 -23.77 -20.53 -2.93
CA LYS A 11 -23.25 -19.47 -2.06
C LYS A 11 -23.26 -18.10 -2.78
N SER A 12 -22.79 -18.06 -4.03
CA SER A 12 -22.77 -16.82 -4.82
C SER A 12 -24.18 -16.26 -5.05
N LYS A 13 -25.18 -17.11 -5.32
CA LYS A 13 -26.57 -16.68 -5.53
C LYS A 13 -27.21 -16.18 -4.24
N MET A 14 -27.02 -16.88 -3.13
CA MET A 14 -27.57 -16.46 -1.84
C MET A 14 -26.94 -15.15 -1.35
N SER A 15 -25.61 -15.03 -1.46
CA SER A 15 -24.90 -13.78 -1.15
C SER A 15 -25.34 -12.63 -2.07
N GLY A 16 -25.45 -12.88 -3.37
CA GLY A 16 -25.92 -11.89 -4.33
C GLY A 16 -27.35 -11.43 -4.08
N LEU A 17 -28.27 -12.32 -3.69
CA LEU A 17 -29.64 -11.94 -3.30
C LEU A 17 -29.65 -11.01 -2.08
N ARG A 18 -28.82 -11.30 -1.08
CA ARG A 18 -28.64 -10.42 0.09
C ARG A 18 -28.10 -9.05 -0.31
N GLN A 19 -27.14 -9.00 -1.22
CA GLN A 19 -26.58 -7.74 -1.73
C GLN A 19 -27.61 -6.93 -2.52
N VAL A 20 -28.40 -7.57 -3.39
CA VAL A 20 -29.49 -6.91 -4.12
C VAL A 20 -30.54 -6.37 -3.15
N TYR A 21 -30.92 -7.16 -2.13
CA TYR A 21 -31.83 -6.68 -1.09
C TYR A 21 -31.25 -5.46 -0.39
N ALA A 22 -30.01 -5.54 0.10
CA ALA A 22 -29.35 -4.43 0.80
C ALA A 22 -29.26 -3.16 -0.07
N TYR A 23 -28.96 -3.31 -1.37
CA TYR A 23 -28.96 -2.20 -2.31
C TYR A 23 -30.35 -1.58 -2.48
N LEU A 24 -31.39 -2.40 -2.67
CA LEU A 24 -32.77 -1.94 -2.84
C LEU A 24 -33.33 -1.26 -1.58
N THR A 25 -32.92 -1.72 -0.39
CA THR A 25 -33.36 -1.17 0.90
C THR A 25 -32.40 -0.14 1.48
N ASN A 26 -31.31 0.18 0.78
CA ASN A 26 -30.24 1.06 1.25
C ASN A 26 -29.75 0.71 2.67
N SER A 27 -29.62 -0.59 2.96
CA SER A 27 -29.28 -1.12 4.29
C SER A 27 -27.84 -1.67 4.34
N TYR A 28 -26.94 -1.07 3.57
CA TYR A 28 -25.51 -1.35 3.57
C TYR A 28 -24.76 -0.17 4.17
N GLU A 29 -23.56 -0.43 4.69
CA GLU A 29 -22.66 0.59 5.22
C GLU A 29 -21.67 1.03 4.14
N LEU A 30 -21.21 2.27 4.25
CA LEU A 30 -20.17 2.86 3.40
C LEU A 30 -19.04 3.40 4.31
N PRO A 31 -17.77 3.08 4.03
CA PRO A 31 -17.31 2.18 2.97
C PRO A 31 -17.76 0.72 3.18
N ILE A 32 -17.71 -0.07 2.10
CA ILE A 32 -17.83 -1.53 2.25
C ILE A 32 -16.51 -2.01 2.86
N ASP A 33 -16.57 -2.38 4.12
CA ASP A 33 -15.38 -2.79 4.84
C ASP A 33 -14.66 -4.02 4.25
N THR A 34 -13.33 -3.99 4.39
CA THR A 34 -12.46 -5.14 4.15
C THR A 34 -11.85 -5.63 5.47
N PRO A 35 -11.52 -6.93 5.59
CA PRO A 35 -11.66 -8.00 4.60
C PRO A 35 -13.09 -8.53 4.45
N ILE A 36 -13.47 -8.95 3.23
CA ILE A 36 -14.78 -9.55 2.96
C ILE A 36 -14.74 -11.06 3.30
N HIS A 37 -15.47 -11.47 4.33
CA HIS A 37 -15.45 -12.85 4.87
C HIS A 37 -16.07 -13.93 3.96
N ASN A 38 -16.87 -13.54 2.95
CA ASN A 38 -17.57 -14.48 2.07
C ASN A 38 -16.86 -14.70 0.73
N LEU A 39 -15.61 -14.26 0.60
CA LEU A 39 -14.82 -14.51 -0.58
C LEU A 39 -14.26 -15.93 -0.58
N ARG A 40 -14.02 -16.45 -1.79
CA ARG A 40 -13.31 -17.70 -1.97
C ARG A 40 -11.85 -17.53 -1.50
N PRO A 41 -11.23 -18.55 -0.88
CA PRO A 41 -9.84 -18.47 -0.45
C PRO A 41 -8.91 -18.05 -1.60
N ALA A 42 -7.87 -17.27 -1.28
CA ALA A 42 -6.89 -16.82 -2.28
C ALA A 42 -6.26 -18.01 -3.00
N ARG A 43 -5.94 -19.10 -2.29
CA ARG A 43 -5.39 -20.32 -2.89
C ARG A 43 -6.26 -20.91 -4.01
N GLU A 44 -7.58 -20.85 -3.89
CA GLU A 44 -8.48 -21.37 -4.91
C GLU A 44 -8.82 -20.36 -6.04
N THR A 45 -8.23 -19.17 -6.02
CA THR A 45 -8.51 -18.12 -7.02
C THR A 45 -7.24 -17.55 -7.65
N CYS A 46 -6.28 -17.13 -6.83
CA CYS A 46 -4.99 -16.60 -7.23
C CYS A 46 -4.11 -17.67 -7.87
N GLU A 47 -4.02 -18.87 -7.26
CA GLU A 47 -3.07 -19.93 -7.67
C GLU A 47 -3.39 -20.57 -9.03
N GLU A 48 -4.61 -20.40 -9.54
CA GLU A 48 -4.98 -20.83 -10.90
C GLU A 48 -4.27 -20.01 -11.98
N CYS A 49 -3.81 -18.80 -11.64
CA CYS A 49 -3.10 -17.89 -12.54
C CYS A 49 -1.64 -17.67 -12.12
N HIS A 50 -1.38 -17.54 -10.81
CA HIS A 50 -0.04 -17.36 -10.23
C HIS A 50 0.09 -18.16 -8.93
N TRP A 51 0.97 -19.17 -8.91
CA TRP A 51 1.15 -20.03 -7.74
C TRP A 51 2.52 -19.81 -7.08
N PRO A 52 2.62 -19.75 -5.74
CA PRO A 52 3.86 -19.49 -5.01
C PRO A 52 5.02 -20.44 -5.35
N GLU A 53 4.73 -21.68 -5.76
CA GLU A 53 5.75 -22.67 -6.12
C GLU A 53 6.44 -22.33 -7.45
N LYS A 54 5.87 -21.44 -8.25
CA LYS A 54 6.56 -20.89 -9.43
C LYS A 54 7.55 -19.82 -8.98
N PHE A 55 8.81 -20.23 -8.88
CA PHE A 55 9.90 -19.29 -8.65
C PHE A 55 9.93 -18.20 -9.72
N SER A 56 9.89 -16.94 -9.28
CA SER A 56 9.85 -15.77 -10.17
C SER A 56 11.17 -15.01 -10.24
N GLY A 57 12.23 -15.52 -9.58
CA GLY A 57 13.50 -14.81 -9.47
C GLY A 57 13.42 -13.60 -8.54
N ASN A 58 14.48 -12.80 -8.52
CA ASN A 58 14.44 -11.48 -7.91
C ASN A 58 13.95 -10.46 -8.96
N LEU A 59 13.21 -9.45 -8.52
CA LEU A 59 12.75 -8.37 -9.38
C LEU A 59 13.53 -7.10 -9.08
N GLU A 60 14.06 -6.47 -10.11
CA GLU A 60 14.60 -5.12 -9.99
C GLU A 60 13.47 -4.10 -10.13
N LYS A 61 13.43 -3.12 -9.24
CA LYS A 61 12.45 -2.04 -9.25
C LYS A 61 13.16 -0.73 -8.96
N THR A 62 12.88 0.30 -9.76
CA THR A 62 13.27 1.67 -9.43
C THR A 62 12.03 2.43 -8.97
N ILE A 63 12.11 3.07 -7.82
CA ILE A 63 11.06 3.92 -7.26
C ILE A 63 11.59 5.35 -7.29
N THR A 64 10.89 6.23 -7.99
CA THR A 64 11.24 7.65 -8.10
C THR A 64 10.23 8.47 -7.33
N HIS A 65 10.74 9.36 -6.48
CA HIS A 65 10.02 10.41 -5.79
C HIS A 65 10.47 11.75 -6.35
N TYR A 66 9.60 12.75 -6.24
CA TYR A 66 9.93 14.14 -6.51
C TYR A 66 9.76 14.91 -5.21
N THR A 67 10.70 15.81 -4.92
CA THR A 67 10.64 16.64 -3.71
C THR A 67 9.49 17.62 -3.79
N SER A 68 9.03 18.07 -2.62
CA SER A 68 8.04 19.14 -2.49
C SER A 68 8.69 20.52 -2.41
N GLU A 69 9.89 20.67 -2.98
CA GLU A 69 10.63 21.93 -3.06
C GLU A 69 10.34 22.66 -4.39
N GLU A 70 10.84 23.90 -4.52
CA GLU A 70 10.57 24.77 -5.68
C GLU A 70 10.90 24.10 -7.03
N ASP A 71 12.03 23.38 -7.10
CA ASP A 71 12.52 22.76 -8.33
C ASP A 71 11.99 21.33 -8.59
N ASN A 72 11.22 20.78 -7.65
CA ASN A 72 10.69 19.42 -7.67
C ASN A 72 11.75 18.38 -8.09
N HIS A 73 12.99 18.46 -7.61
CA HIS A 73 14.03 17.54 -8.06
C HIS A 73 13.73 16.08 -7.68
N PRO A 74 14.18 15.09 -8.50
CA PRO A 74 13.89 13.70 -8.24
C PRO A 74 14.83 13.10 -7.21
N TYR A 75 14.30 12.19 -6.40
CA TYR A 75 15.05 11.22 -5.62
C TYR A 75 14.62 9.81 -6.05
N ALA A 76 15.56 8.94 -6.39
CA ALA A 76 15.24 7.60 -6.84
C ALA A 76 16.00 6.54 -6.05
N VAL A 77 15.33 5.41 -5.80
CA VAL A 77 15.90 4.23 -5.17
C VAL A 77 15.70 3.03 -6.09
N ARG A 78 16.79 2.34 -6.41
CA ARG A 78 16.82 1.10 -7.16
C ARG A 78 17.00 -0.08 -6.21
N LEU A 79 16.06 -1.00 -6.29
CA LEU A 79 15.92 -2.13 -5.37
C LEU A 79 15.96 -3.44 -6.15
N VAL A 80 16.61 -4.44 -5.58
CA VAL A 80 16.42 -5.85 -5.95
C VAL A 80 15.53 -6.50 -4.91
N LEU A 81 14.27 -6.71 -5.26
CA LEU A 81 13.27 -7.40 -4.44
C LEU A 81 13.44 -8.91 -4.53
N LYS A 82 13.61 -9.56 -3.38
CA LYS A 82 13.73 -11.02 -3.25
C LYS A 82 12.36 -11.67 -3.27
N VAL A 83 11.70 -11.66 -4.44
CA VAL A 83 10.35 -12.23 -4.61
C VAL A 83 10.34 -13.71 -4.28
N GLY A 84 11.30 -14.45 -4.83
CA GLY A 84 11.50 -15.86 -4.51
C GLY A 84 10.33 -16.75 -4.96
N GLY A 85 9.90 -17.64 -4.06
CA GLY A 85 8.95 -18.71 -4.29
C GLY A 85 9.60 -20.09 -4.16
N GLY A 86 8.93 -21.12 -4.68
CA GLY A 86 9.35 -22.52 -4.58
C GLY A 86 8.54 -23.31 -3.56
N SER A 87 8.99 -24.52 -3.22
CA SER A 87 8.27 -25.44 -2.34
C SER A 87 9.19 -26.17 -1.37
N GLY A 88 8.62 -26.57 -0.22
CA GLY A 88 9.36 -27.30 0.82
C GLY A 88 10.57 -26.52 1.33
N GLU A 89 11.69 -27.21 1.51
CA GLU A 89 12.96 -26.63 1.99
C GLU A 89 13.61 -25.65 1.00
N PHE A 90 13.17 -25.62 -0.26
CA PHE A 90 13.71 -24.73 -1.29
C PHE A 90 12.90 -23.43 -1.44
N ALA A 91 11.81 -23.27 -0.68
CA ALA A 91 11.07 -22.02 -0.64
C ALA A 91 11.95 -20.89 -0.11
N SER A 92 11.96 -19.75 -0.79
CA SER A 92 12.83 -18.62 -0.46
C SER A 92 12.17 -17.29 -0.84
N GLY A 93 12.78 -16.17 -0.40
CA GLY A 93 12.26 -14.82 -0.64
C GLY A 93 10.89 -14.59 0.00
N ILE A 94 10.30 -13.41 -0.20
CA ILE A 94 9.05 -13.02 0.49
C ILE A 94 7.88 -14.00 0.29
N HIS A 95 7.84 -14.75 -0.81
CA HIS A 95 6.77 -15.73 -1.07
C HIS A 95 6.91 -17.06 -0.29
N TRP A 96 8.00 -17.30 0.45
CA TRP A 96 8.14 -18.55 1.21
C TRP A 96 6.98 -18.76 2.20
N HIS A 97 6.43 -17.67 2.76
CA HIS A 97 5.32 -17.66 3.73
C HIS A 97 4.05 -18.38 3.24
N VAL A 98 3.81 -18.36 1.93
CA VAL A 98 2.62 -18.96 1.30
C VAL A 98 2.94 -20.23 0.51
N SER A 99 4.20 -20.69 0.53
CA SER A 99 4.62 -21.91 -0.17
C SER A 99 4.05 -23.18 0.47
N SER A 100 3.87 -24.23 -0.32
CA SER A 100 3.30 -25.51 0.14
C SER A 100 4.05 -26.20 1.30
N GLY A 101 5.28 -25.78 1.63
CA GLY A 101 6.10 -26.37 2.69
C GLY A 101 5.96 -25.71 4.05
N PHE A 102 5.48 -24.46 4.07
CA PHE A 102 5.36 -23.67 5.28
C PHE A 102 3.89 -23.34 5.55
N LYS A 103 3.54 -23.25 6.83
CA LYS A 103 2.23 -22.76 7.26
C LYS A 103 2.43 -21.65 8.27
N ILE A 104 2.04 -20.44 7.89
CA ILE A 104 2.02 -19.30 8.79
C ILE A 104 0.59 -19.08 9.25
N GLU A 105 0.39 -19.12 10.56
CA GLU A 105 -0.87 -18.80 11.21
C GLU A 105 -0.67 -17.58 12.10
N TYR A 106 -1.68 -16.73 12.23
CA TYR A 106 -1.59 -15.53 13.07
C TYR A 106 -2.95 -15.16 13.65
N ILE A 107 -2.91 -14.36 14.71
CA ILE A 107 -4.08 -13.70 15.30
C ILE A 107 -3.88 -12.20 15.15
N SER A 108 -4.94 -11.50 14.76
CA SER A 108 -4.99 -10.05 14.74
C SER A 108 -6.00 -9.53 15.77
N THR A 109 -5.70 -8.42 16.44
CA THR A 109 -6.63 -7.76 17.38
C THR A 109 -7.56 -6.75 16.70
N ASP A 110 -7.16 -6.24 15.53
CA ASP A 110 -7.96 -5.33 14.74
C ASP A 110 -8.47 -5.99 13.44
N ARG A 111 -9.44 -5.34 12.80
CA ARG A 111 -10.09 -5.85 11.59
C ARG A 111 -9.23 -5.68 10.33
N LYS A 112 -8.46 -4.61 10.24
CA LYS A 112 -7.57 -4.30 9.11
C LYS A 112 -6.33 -5.20 9.10
N ARG A 113 -6.09 -5.93 10.20
CA ARG A 113 -4.98 -6.86 10.40
C ARG A 113 -3.65 -6.14 10.52
N LEU A 114 -3.62 -4.99 11.17
CA LEU A 114 -2.42 -4.21 11.42
C LEU A 114 -1.69 -4.72 12.66
N GLU A 115 -2.45 -5.07 13.70
CA GLU A 115 -1.95 -5.48 15.01
C GLU A 115 -1.96 -7.00 15.12
N ILE A 116 -0.78 -7.61 15.00
CA ILE A 116 -0.61 -9.07 14.98
C ILE A 116 0.21 -9.49 16.19
N PRO A 117 -0.38 -9.72 17.38
CA PRO A 117 0.40 -10.04 18.58
C PRO A 117 0.88 -11.50 18.66
N TRP A 118 0.41 -12.37 17.77
CA TRP A 118 0.71 -13.80 17.79
C TRP A 118 0.88 -14.36 16.39
N VAL A 119 1.99 -15.04 16.16
CA VAL A 119 2.32 -15.72 14.91
C VAL A 119 2.82 -17.13 15.22
N LYS A 120 2.36 -18.13 14.47
CA LYS A 120 2.88 -19.49 14.50
C LYS A 120 3.35 -19.91 13.12
N MET A 121 4.60 -20.36 13.07
CA MET A 121 5.19 -20.98 11.89
C MET A 121 5.25 -22.50 12.09
N THR A 122 4.72 -23.25 11.12
CA THR A 122 4.99 -24.69 10.95
C THR A 122 5.92 -24.87 9.75
N ALA A 123 7.11 -25.41 9.99
CA ALA A 123 8.11 -25.70 8.96
C ALA A 123 7.84 -27.03 8.22
N PRO A 124 8.53 -27.32 7.08
CA PRO A 124 8.31 -28.54 6.30
C PRO A 124 8.53 -29.86 7.06
N ASP A 125 9.39 -29.85 8.08
CA ASP A 125 9.66 -30.98 8.96
C ASP A 125 8.59 -31.18 10.07
N GLY A 126 7.61 -30.27 10.13
CA GLY A 126 6.56 -30.24 11.13
C GLY A 126 6.94 -29.51 12.43
N LYS A 127 8.15 -28.93 12.54
CA LYS A 127 8.52 -28.11 13.70
C LYS A 127 7.62 -26.88 13.75
N GLU A 128 6.95 -26.69 14.87
CA GLU A 128 6.19 -25.49 15.16
C GLU A 128 7.04 -24.52 15.99
N THR A 129 6.99 -23.23 15.65
CA THR A 129 7.59 -22.14 16.42
C THR A 129 6.54 -21.05 16.55
N VAL A 130 6.29 -20.62 17.79
CA VAL A 130 5.33 -19.56 18.11
C VAL A 130 6.13 -18.32 18.49
N PHE A 131 5.77 -17.19 17.90
CA PHE A 131 6.32 -15.88 18.18
C PHE A 131 5.20 -14.99 18.72
N THR A 132 5.51 -14.23 19.76
CA THR A 132 4.60 -13.28 20.38
C THR A 132 5.23 -11.91 20.45
N SER A 133 4.44 -10.85 20.26
CA SER A 133 4.88 -9.49 20.50
C SER A 133 5.15 -9.24 21.99
N GLU A 134 5.84 -8.14 22.32
CA GLU A 134 6.14 -7.79 23.71
C GLU A 134 4.88 -7.54 24.56
N GLU A 135 3.83 -6.99 23.94
CA GLU A 135 2.54 -6.69 24.58
C GLU A 135 1.52 -7.83 24.48
N PHE A 136 1.96 -9.04 24.11
CA PHE A 136 1.07 -10.17 23.93
C PHE A 136 0.29 -10.53 25.21
N ASP A 137 -1.04 -10.51 25.10
CA ASP A 137 -1.96 -11.04 26.12
C ASP A 137 -2.34 -12.50 25.81
N PRO A 138 -1.93 -13.48 26.65
CA PRO A 138 -2.29 -14.88 26.46
C PRO A 138 -3.80 -15.17 26.42
N GLU A 139 -4.65 -14.29 26.99
CA GLU A 139 -6.11 -14.46 26.92
C GLU A 139 -6.64 -14.42 25.49
N ILE A 140 -5.91 -13.81 24.55
CA ILE A 140 -6.31 -13.74 23.14
C ILE A 140 -6.45 -15.13 22.51
N LEU A 141 -5.70 -16.13 22.98
CA LEU A 141 -5.81 -17.52 22.50
C LEU A 141 -7.13 -18.20 22.90
N ASN A 142 -7.79 -17.70 23.94
CA ASN A 142 -9.09 -18.18 24.41
C ASN A 142 -10.26 -17.30 23.94
N SER A 143 -9.97 -16.29 23.12
CA SER A 143 -10.96 -15.32 22.64
C SER A 143 -11.71 -15.82 21.40
N THR A 144 -12.59 -14.98 20.86
CA THR A 144 -13.30 -15.24 19.59
C THR A 144 -12.49 -14.81 18.36
N HIS A 145 -11.24 -14.36 18.52
CA HIS A 145 -10.41 -13.98 17.38
C HIS A 145 -10.11 -15.19 16.49
N GLU A 146 -10.07 -14.96 15.18
CA GLU A 146 -9.79 -16.00 14.19
C GLU A 146 -8.29 -16.31 14.20
N ILE A 147 -7.93 -17.59 14.34
CA ILE A 147 -6.59 -18.06 13.95
C ILE A 147 -6.59 -18.18 12.43
N ARG A 148 -6.00 -17.19 11.78
CA ARG A 148 -5.97 -17.09 10.33
C ARG A 148 -4.72 -17.75 9.79
N THR A 149 -4.86 -18.59 8.77
CA THR A 149 -3.72 -19.04 7.95
C THR A 149 -3.42 -17.97 6.91
N MET A 150 -2.17 -17.51 6.86
CA MET A 150 -1.71 -16.51 5.90
C MET A 150 -1.88 -17.00 4.45
N ASP A 151 -2.41 -16.11 3.62
CA ASP A 151 -2.55 -16.33 2.18
C ASP A 151 -2.13 -15.07 1.39
N CYS A 152 -2.31 -15.10 0.07
CA CYS A 152 -1.86 -14.02 -0.80
C CYS A 152 -2.51 -12.67 -0.48
N ILE A 153 -3.73 -12.63 0.07
CA ILE A 153 -4.45 -11.38 0.32
C ILE A 153 -4.09 -10.74 1.67
N ASP A 154 -3.24 -11.39 2.46
CA ASP A 154 -2.67 -10.80 3.66
C ASP A 154 -1.46 -9.89 3.34
N CYS A 155 -0.92 -10.00 2.13
CA CYS A 155 0.15 -9.17 1.60
C CYS A 155 -0.28 -8.34 0.37
N HIS A 156 -1.18 -8.87 -0.47
CA HIS A 156 -1.60 -8.23 -1.71
C HIS A 156 -3.08 -7.84 -1.72
N ASN A 157 -3.37 -6.63 -2.20
CA ASN A 157 -4.74 -6.28 -2.56
C ASN A 157 -5.21 -7.03 -3.81
N ARG A 158 -6.51 -7.35 -3.88
CA ARG A 158 -7.07 -8.04 -5.05
C ARG A 158 -7.00 -7.11 -6.28
N PRO A 159 -6.53 -7.58 -7.46
CA PRO A 159 -6.11 -6.74 -8.61
C PRO A 159 -7.12 -5.69 -9.15
N SER A 160 -8.39 -5.75 -8.78
CA SER A 160 -9.44 -4.86 -9.30
C SER A 160 -9.93 -3.80 -8.30
N HIS A 161 -9.37 -3.76 -7.09
CA HIS A 161 -9.77 -2.80 -6.05
C HIS A 161 -8.52 -2.24 -5.36
N ILE A 162 -7.60 -1.70 -6.16
CA ILE A 162 -6.38 -1.07 -5.67
C ILE A 162 -6.60 0.44 -5.70
N PHE A 163 -6.78 1.02 -4.52
CA PHE A 163 -6.81 2.47 -4.32
C PHE A 163 -5.36 2.90 -4.05
N LYS A 164 -4.74 3.50 -5.06
CA LYS A 164 -3.32 3.88 -5.00
C LYS A 164 -3.14 5.14 -4.16
N ASP A 165 -2.06 5.17 -3.38
CA ASP A 165 -1.56 6.39 -2.72
C ASP A 165 -1.39 7.53 -3.75
N PRO A 166 -2.00 8.71 -3.52
CA PRO A 166 -1.85 9.88 -4.39
C PRO A 166 -0.39 10.29 -4.57
N LEU A 167 0.47 10.11 -3.56
CA LEU A 167 1.89 10.44 -3.66
C LEU A 167 2.57 9.64 -4.77
N LYS A 168 2.23 8.35 -4.88
CA LYS A 168 2.73 7.47 -5.94
C LYS A 168 2.19 7.91 -7.31
N LEU A 169 0.89 8.18 -7.40
CA LEU A 169 0.26 8.60 -8.67
C LEU A 169 0.86 9.91 -9.18
N VAL A 170 1.04 10.91 -8.31
CA VAL A 170 1.65 12.19 -8.68
C VAL A 170 3.11 12.00 -9.11
N ASN A 171 3.89 11.16 -8.41
CA ASN A 171 5.27 10.87 -8.83
C ASN A 171 5.33 10.17 -10.19
N GLU A 172 4.43 9.20 -10.43
CA GLU A 172 4.27 8.53 -11.73
C GLU A 172 3.94 9.57 -12.82
N SER A 173 2.97 10.45 -12.60
CA SER A 173 2.54 11.47 -13.57
C SER A 173 3.59 12.56 -13.84
N ILE A 174 4.39 12.97 -12.84
CA ILE A 174 5.54 13.85 -13.05
C ILE A 174 6.62 13.13 -13.88
N GLY A 175 6.96 11.90 -13.53
CA GLY A 175 7.98 11.11 -14.24
C GLY A 175 7.60 10.77 -15.68
N GLU A 176 6.31 10.61 -15.96
CA GLU A 176 5.77 10.43 -17.31
C GLU A 176 5.62 11.75 -18.09
N GLY A 177 5.83 12.90 -17.45
CA GLY A 177 5.70 14.23 -18.05
C GLY A 177 4.25 14.66 -18.30
N LYS A 178 3.27 14.02 -17.63
CA LYS A 178 1.86 14.45 -17.65
C LYS A 178 1.63 15.67 -16.77
N ILE A 179 2.36 15.75 -15.66
CA ILE A 179 2.53 16.95 -14.86
C ILE A 179 3.93 17.48 -15.17
N ASP A 180 4.03 18.72 -15.67
CA ASP A 180 5.34 19.31 -15.98
C ASP A 180 6.09 19.65 -14.69
N VAL A 181 7.20 18.95 -14.45
CA VAL A 181 8.09 19.14 -13.29
C VAL A 181 8.66 20.55 -13.17
N LYS A 182 8.64 21.33 -14.27
CA LYS A 182 9.13 22.72 -14.30
C LYS A 182 8.15 23.72 -13.72
N ILE A 183 6.91 23.31 -13.43
CA ILE A 183 5.96 24.16 -12.72
C ILE A 183 6.46 24.24 -11.26
N PRO A 184 6.83 25.43 -10.76
CA PRO A 184 7.42 25.56 -9.43
C PRO A 184 6.50 24.99 -8.35
N GLU A 185 7.04 24.21 -7.42
CA GLU A 185 6.30 23.63 -6.29
C GLU A 185 5.06 22.80 -6.67
N ILE A 186 4.94 22.35 -7.92
CA ILE A 186 3.75 21.61 -8.39
C ILE A 186 3.49 20.36 -7.56
N LYS A 187 4.54 19.66 -7.11
CA LYS A 187 4.41 18.50 -6.25
C LYS A 187 3.74 18.85 -4.92
N TYR A 188 4.20 19.93 -4.28
CA TYR A 188 3.65 20.40 -3.00
C TYR A 188 2.18 20.78 -3.13
N ASN A 189 1.87 21.65 -4.10
CA ASN A 189 0.53 22.20 -4.29
C ASN A 189 -0.49 21.11 -4.67
N VAL A 190 -0.10 20.16 -5.52
CA VAL A 190 -0.98 19.04 -5.91
C VAL A 190 -1.22 18.07 -4.75
N MET A 191 -0.18 17.72 -3.99
CA MET A 191 -0.34 16.82 -2.85
C MET A 191 -1.26 17.42 -1.78
N GLY A 192 -1.13 18.71 -1.49
CA GLY A 192 -1.99 19.41 -0.54
C GLY A 192 -3.47 19.36 -0.94
N LEU A 193 -3.77 19.50 -2.24
CA LEU A 193 -5.14 19.37 -2.76
C LEU A 193 -5.66 17.93 -2.72
N LEU A 194 -4.85 16.95 -3.10
CA LEU A 194 -5.27 15.54 -3.12
C LEU A 194 -5.49 14.95 -1.72
N GLU A 195 -4.80 15.47 -0.70
CA GLU A 195 -4.95 15.04 0.69
C GLU A 195 -6.03 15.84 1.45
N GLU A 196 -6.67 16.82 0.80
CA GLU A 196 -7.81 17.55 1.36
C GLU A 196 -9.10 16.72 1.30
N PHE A 197 -9.97 16.91 2.30
CA PHE A 197 -11.30 16.32 2.30
C PHE A 197 -12.22 17.05 1.31
N TYR A 198 -12.92 16.27 0.48
CA TYR A 198 -14.04 16.76 -0.33
C TYR A 198 -15.27 15.86 -0.15
N ALA A 199 -16.46 16.45 -0.10
CA ALA A 199 -17.69 15.70 0.07
C ALA A 199 -18.15 15.05 -1.25
N THR A 200 -17.75 15.60 -2.39
CA THR A 200 -18.08 15.06 -3.72
C THR A 200 -16.90 15.17 -4.68
N THR A 201 -16.92 14.33 -5.72
CA THR A 201 -15.94 14.39 -6.80
C THR A 201 -15.98 15.73 -7.53
N GLU A 202 -17.18 16.31 -7.71
CA GLU A 202 -17.35 17.60 -8.39
C GLU A 202 -16.70 18.73 -7.58
N GLU A 203 -16.92 18.77 -6.27
CA GLU A 203 -16.30 19.74 -5.36
C GLU A 203 -14.77 19.67 -5.43
N ALA A 204 -14.21 18.46 -5.40
CA ALA A 204 -12.77 18.26 -5.56
C ALA A 204 -12.27 18.82 -6.89
N HIS A 205 -12.97 18.54 -7.99
CA HIS A 205 -12.58 19.02 -9.33
C HIS A 205 -12.65 20.54 -9.44
N GLU A 206 -13.69 21.16 -8.89
CA GLU A 206 -13.82 22.62 -8.84
C GLU A 206 -12.68 23.23 -8.03
N LYS A 207 -12.37 22.67 -6.84
CA LYS A 207 -11.32 23.20 -5.96
C LYS A 207 -9.92 23.05 -6.54
N ILE A 208 -9.62 21.91 -7.17
CA ILE A 208 -8.36 21.66 -7.87
C ILE A 208 -8.16 22.69 -8.99
N GLU A 209 -9.18 22.91 -9.81
CA GLU A 209 -9.09 23.87 -10.93
C GLU A 209 -8.96 25.31 -10.45
N GLU A 210 -9.80 25.73 -9.49
CA GLU A 210 -9.75 27.07 -8.90
C GLU A 210 -8.36 27.35 -8.32
N THR A 211 -7.87 26.46 -7.47
CA THR A 211 -6.62 26.68 -6.72
C THR A 211 -5.41 26.70 -7.64
N LEU A 212 -5.25 25.72 -8.53
CA LEU A 212 -4.09 25.67 -9.42
C LEU A 212 -4.12 26.80 -10.48
N THR A 213 -5.32 27.21 -10.93
CA THR A 213 -5.46 28.37 -11.82
C THR A 213 -5.04 29.65 -11.10
N ALA A 214 -5.52 29.87 -9.87
CA ALA A 214 -5.15 31.03 -9.08
C ALA A 214 -3.66 31.07 -8.75
N THR A 215 -3.07 29.91 -8.39
CA THR A 215 -1.65 29.81 -8.04
C THR A 215 -0.72 30.10 -9.23
N TYR A 216 -1.05 29.63 -10.44
CA TYR A 216 -0.10 29.66 -11.56
C TYR A 216 -0.47 30.56 -12.73
N LEU A 217 -1.74 30.91 -12.91
CA LEU A 217 -2.23 31.64 -14.10
C LEU A 217 -2.70 33.06 -13.80
N GLU A 218 -2.92 33.42 -12.53
CA GLU A 218 -3.28 34.78 -12.13
C GLU A 218 -2.06 35.67 -11.86
N ASP A 219 -0.86 35.09 -11.68
CA ASP A 219 0.38 35.83 -11.52
C ASP A 219 0.93 36.31 -12.89
N PRO A 220 0.96 37.63 -13.14
CA PRO A 220 1.47 38.18 -14.39
C PRO A 220 2.99 38.03 -14.57
N GLU A 221 3.76 37.61 -13.55
CA GLU A 221 5.19 37.31 -13.71
C GLU A 221 5.43 35.94 -14.39
N ILE A 222 4.41 35.09 -14.46
CA ILE A 222 4.49 33.76 -15.05
C ILE A 222 3.94 33.79 -16.49
N GLU A 223 4.76 34.29 -17.42
CA GLU A 223 4.33 34.50 -18.81
C GLU A 223 4.77 33.39 -19.79
N GLY A 224 3.83 32.91 -20.61
CA GLY A 224 4.11 32.12 -21.81
C GLY A 224 3.00 31.13 -22.16
N ALA A 225 2.57 31.10 -23.44
CA ALA A 225 1.50 30.19 -23.89
C ALA A 225 1.77 28.70 -23.60
N THR A 226 3.05 28.31 -23.60
CA THR A 226 3.49 26.95 -23.27
C THR A 226 3.38 26.63 -21.78
N PHE A 227 3.54 27.63 -20.91
CA PHE A 227 3.38 27.46 -19.47
C PHE A 227 1.91 27.33 -19.11
N GLU A 228 1.05 28.19 -19.66
CA GLU A 228 -0.40 28.12 -19.46
C GLU A 228 -0.96 26.75 -19.89
N GLU A 229 -0.51 26.22 -21.03
CA GLU A 229 -0.88 24.88 -21.49
C GLU A 229 -0.39 23.79 -20.52
N SER A 230 0.84 23.91 -20.00
CA SER A 230 1.41 22.94 -19.04
C SER A 230 0.62 22.90 -17.73
N VAL A 231 0.20 24.07 -17.21
CA VAL A 231 -0.65 24.15 -16.02
C VAL A 231 -2.03 23.52 -16.28
N LYS A 232 -2.65 23.81 -17.43
CA LYS A 232 -3.95 23.20 -17.78
C LYS A 232 -3.86 21.68 -17.91
N ASN A 233 -2.77 21.16 -18.48
CA ASN A 233 -2.51 19.72 -18.53
C ASN A 233 -2.33 19.13 -17.14
N ALA A 234 -1.58 19.80 -16.25
CA ALA A 234 -1.42 19.40 -14.86
C ALA A 234 -2.78 19.37 -14.13
N ILE A 235 -3.63 20.39 -14.26
CA ILE A 235 -4.99 20.42 -13.68
C ILE A 235 -5.80 19.21 -14.15
N ALA A 236 -5.80 18.93 -15.46
CA ALA A 236 -6.54 17.80 -16.02
C ALA A 236 -6.04 16.45 -15.46
N GLU A 237 -4.72 16.28 -15.38
CA GLU A 237 -4.11 15.05 -14.83
C GLU A 237 -4.41 14.89 -13.34
N VAL A 238 -4.38 15.96 -12.54
CA VAL A 238 -4.69 15.90 -11.10
C VAL A 238 -6.15 15.51 -10.86
N LYS A 239 -7.09 16.00 -11.67
CA LYS A 239 -8.50 15.56 -11.63
C LYS A 239 -8.66 14.08 -12.00
N GLU A 240 -7.89 13.58 -12.97
CA GLU A 240 -7.88 12.16 -13.33
C GLU A 240 -7.30 11.31 -12.19
N ILE A 241 -6.17 11.72 -11.60
CA ILE A 241 -5.58 11.10 -10.42
C ILE A 241 -6.63 11.00 -9.31
N TYR A 242 -7.31 12.11 -9.00
CA TYR A 242 -8.36 12.15 -7.99
C TYR A 242 -9.46 11.11 -8.30
N SER A 243 -10.01 11.15 -9.51
CA SER A 243 -11.12 10.27 -9.93
C SER A 243 -10.75 8.79 -10.00
N SER A 244 -9.46 8.47 -10.06
CA SER A 244 -8.96 7.09 -10.14
C SER A 244 -8.87 6.39 -8.79
N THR A 245 -8.79 7.14 -7.69
CA THR A 245 -8.48 6.59 -6.36
C THR A 245 -9.35 7.11 -5.23
N PHE A 246 -9.98 8.29 -5.39
CA PHE A 246 -10.93 8.86 -4.43
C PHE A 246 -12.37 8.71 -4.92
N PHE A 247 -13.23 8.19 -4.05
CA PHE A 247 -14.66 8.01 -4.29
C PHE A 247 -15.45 8.54 -3.09
N PRO A 248 -15.56 9.87 -2.93
CA PRO A 248 -16.23 10.49 -1.78
C PRO A 248 -17.65 10.00 -1.57
N GLU A 249 -18.43 9.82 -2.64
CA GLU A 249 -19.82 9.36 -2.57
C GLU A 249 -19.97 7.86 -2.22
N LYS A 250 -18.83 7.18 -2.05
CA LYS A 250 -18.72 5.79 -1.57
C LYS A 250 -17.97 5.68 -0.25
N HIS A 251 -17.50 6.80 0.28
CA HIS A 251 -16.63 6.87 1.45
C HIS A 251 -15.37 6.01 1.29
N VAL A 252 -14.82 5.91 0.08
CA VAL A 252 -13.68 5.03 -0.24
C VAL A 252 -12.57 5.85 -0.86
N ASP A 253 -11.37 5.72 -0.33
CA ASP A 253 -10.14 6.25 -0.90
C ASP A 253 -8.93 5.32 -0.62
N TRP A 254 -7.73 5.78 -0.92
CA TRP A 254 -6.46 5.08 -0.67
C TRP A 254 -6.16 4.79 0.81
N THR A 255 -6.78 5.51 1.76
CA THR A 255 -6.61 5.33 3.21
C THR A 255 -7.52 4.22 3.74
N THR A 256 -8.70 4.04 3.13
CA THR A 256 -9.68 3.02 3.54
C THR A 256 -9.27 1.58 3.23
N HIS A 257 -8.32 1.38 2.32
CA HIS A 257 -7.87 0.06 1.86
C HIS A 257 -6.33 -0.01 1.86
N PRO A 258 -5.72 -0.34 3.01
CA PRO A 258 -4.27 -0.42 3.15
C PRO A 258 -3.61 -1.30 2.09
N ASP A 259 -2.42 -0.91 1.64
CA ASP A 259 -1.57 -1.70 0.74
C ASP A 259 -0.35 -2.21 1.50
N PHE A 260 -0.23 -3.54 1.61
CA PHE A 260 0.83 -4.21 2.36
C PHE A 260 2.01 -4.68 1.48
N ASN A 261 2.08 -4.25 0.22
CA ASN A 261 3.18 -4.56 -0.70
C ASN A 261 4.52 -3.84 -0.40
N GLY A 262 4.54 -2.94 0.58
CA GLY A 262 5.72 -2.19 1.00
C GLY A 262 5.52 -1.66 2.42
N HIS A 263 6.49 -0.88 2.91
CA HIS A 263 6.52 -0.39 4.29
C HIS A 263 6.64 1.16 4.39
N PHE A 264 6.12 1.91 3.40
CA PHE A 264 6.24 3.37 3.35
C PHE A 264 5.06 4.09 4.03
N ARG A 265 3.83 3.88 3.53
CA ARG A 265 2.58 4.44 4.10
C ARG A 265 1.92 3.55 5.15
N TRP A 266 2.21 2.25 5.09
CA TRP A 266 1.64 1.20 5.92
C TRP A 266 2.75 0.26 6.32
N ASP A 267 2.66 -0.39 7.48
CA ASP A 267 3.73 -1.25 8.00
C ASP A 267 4.00 -2.49 7.13
N GLY A 268 3.03 -2.94 6.33
CA GLY A 268 3.22 -4.03 5.37
C GLY A 268 3.73 -5.32 6.04
N CYS A 269 4.99 -5.68 5.77
CA CYS A 269 5.64 -6.85 6.39
C CYS A 269 6.03 -6.60 7.86
N TYR A 270 6.27 -5.36 8.26
CA TYR A 270 6.68 -4.98 9.62
C TYR A 270 5.61 -5.21 10.68
N ARG A 271 4.37 -5.51 10.28
CA ARG A 271 3.33 -6.01 11.20
C ARG A 271 3.73 -7.29 11.95
N CYS A 272 4.64 -8.09 11.37
CA CYS A 272 5.27 -9.22 12.07
C CYS A 272 6.81 -9.11 12.11
N HIS A 273 7.42 -8.44 11.13
CA HIS A 273 8.87 -8.24 11.04
C HIS A 273 9.29 -6.96 11.76
N ASP A 274 8.86 -6.79 13.00
CA ASP A 274 9.17 -5.61 13.83
C ASP A 274 10.46 -5.77 14.65
N GLY A 275 11.07 -6.96 14.66
CA GLY A 275 12.23 -7.25 15.49
C GLY A 275 11.90 -7.50 16.97
N THR A 276 10.63 -7.50 17.35
CA THR A 276 10.18 -7.67 18.75
C THR A 276 9.45 -9.00 18.96
N HIS A 277 8.84 -9.55 17.89
CA HIS A 277 8.21 -10.86 17.90
C HIS A 277 9.21 -11.96 18.27
N THR A 278 9.05 -12.51 19.47
CA THR A 278 10.02 -13.44 20.06
C THR A 278 9.36 -14.76 20.43
N ALA A 279 10.07 -15.86 20.20
CA ALA A 279 9.69 -17.20 20.61
C ALA A 279 10.29 -17.55 21.98
N ASP A 280 9.71 -18.54 22.68
CA ASP A 280 10.25 -19.07 23.94
C ASP A 280 11.70 -19.59 23.83
N SER A 281 12.12 -19.98 22.63
CA SER A 281 13.50 -20.39 22.33
C SER A 281 14.50 -19.22 22.27
N GLY A 282 14.01 -17.98 22.23
CA GLY A 282 14.78 -16.77 21.96
C GLY A 282 14.96 -16.45 20.48
N GLU A 283 14.34 -17.22 19.57
CA GLU A 283 14.27 -16.88 18.14
C GLU A 283 13.39 -15.64 17.96
N VAL A 284 13.82 -14.70 17.09
CA VAL A 284 13.11 -13.43 16.83
C VAL A 284 12.76 -13.33 15.35
N ILE A 285 11.57 -12.82 15.03
CA ILE A 285 11.24 -12.45 13.65
C ILE A 285 12.02 -11.18 13.30
N THR A 286 13.02 -11.35 12.44
CA THR A 286 13.99 -10.29 12.09
C THR A 286 13.36 -9.11 11.35
N HIS A 287 13.85 -7.91 11.65
CA HIS A 287 13.60 -6.66 10.92
C HIS A 287 14.68 -6.35 9.84
N ASP A 288 15.63 -7.26 9.56
CA ASP A 288 16.68 -6.96 8.58
C ASP A 288 16.11 -6.81 7.15
N CYS A 289 16.15 -5.58 6.64
CA CYS A 289 15.67 -5.18 5.31
C CYS A 289 16.22 -6.08 4.20
N ASN A 290 17.47 -6.56 4.36
CA ASN A 290 18.15 -7.38 3.37
C ASN A 290 17.47 -8.73 3.14
N ASN A 291 16.60 -9.19 4.03
CA ASN A 291 15.81 -10.40 3.80
C ASN A 291 14.75 -10.22 2.71
N CYS A 292 14.26 -9.00 2.54
CA CYS A 292 13.19 -8.66 1.61
C CYS A 292 13.74 -8.04 0.32
N HIS A 293 14.62 -7.05 0.43
CA HIS A 293 15.21 -6.38 -0.73
C HIS A 293 16.63 -5.88 -0.45
N LEU A 294 17.38 -5.63 -1.51
CA LEU A 294 18.68 -4.94 -1.45
C LEU A 294 18.57 -3.61 -2.20
N ILE A 295 19.10 -2.54 -1.62
CA ILE A 295 19.25 -1.27 -2.35
C ILE A 295 20.52 -1.38 -3.19
N SER A 296 20.35 -1.35 -4.51
CA SER A 296 21.42 -1.47 -5.49
C SER A 296 21.74 -0.15 -6.18
N GLY A 297 21.22 0.96 -5.68
CA GLY A 297 21.41 2.31 -6.20
C GLY A 297 20.43 3.27 -5.55
N GLN A 298 20.85 4.48 -5.23
CA GLN A 298 19.96 5.59 -4.91
C GLN A 298 20.67 6.91 -5.23
N ALA A 299 19.90 7.95 -5.58
CA ALA A 299 20.43 9.22 -6.04
C ALA A 299 19.38 10.32 -5.90
N GLU A 300 19.84 11.56 -5.77
CA GLU A 300 19.02 12.77 -5.69
C GLU A 300 19.53 13.80 -6.70
N GLY A 301 18.61 14.47 -7.39
CA GLY A 301 18.93 15.40 -8.47
C GLY A 301 18.75 14.77 -9.86
N PHE A 302 18.42 15.61 -10.84
CA PHE A 302 18.12 15.13 -12.20
C PHE A 302 19.30 14.43 -12.87
N GLU A 303 20.53 14.93 -12.68
CA GLU A 303 21.72 14.38 -13.32
C GLU A 303 22.14 13.06 -12.65
N GLU A 304 22.14 13.01 -11.33
CA GLU A 304 22.54 11.87 -10.52
C GLU A 304 21.54 10.72 -10.67
N VAL A 305 20.23 11.00 -10.68
CA VAL A 305 19.20 9.99 -10.93
C VAL A 305 19.32 9.41 -12.34
N ALA A 306 19.60 10.24 -13.35
CA ALA A 306 19.78 9.78 -14.73
C ALA A 306 21.03 8.89 -14.91
N ASN A 307 22.05 9.09 -14.07
CA ASN A 307 23.33 8.39 -14.13
C ASN A 307 23.56 7.44 -12.94
N MET A 308 22.49 7.06 -12.22
CA MET A 308 22.58 6.26 -10.99
C MET A 308 23.32 4.94 -11.21
N GLU A 309 24.44 4.79 -10.49
CA GLU A 309 25.30 3.61 -10.53
C GLU A 309 24.67 2.39 -9.83
N TYR A 310 25.20 1.21 -10.14
CA TYR A 310 24.87 -0.03 -9.45
C TYR A 310 25.82 -0.25 -8.28
N GLU A 311 25.35 0.06 -7.07
CA GLU A 311 26.11 -0.13 -5.83
C GLU A 311 25.19 -0.58 -4.71
N LEU A 312 25.61 -1.63 -4.00
CA LEU A 312 24.92 -2.05 -2.78
C LEU A 312 25.20 -1.05 -1.66
N GLN A 313 24.13 -0.46 -1.13
CA GLN A 313 24.24 0.59 -0.12
C GLN A 313 23.11 0.50 0.91
N LYS A 314 23.29 1.13 2.07
CA LYS A 314 22.21 1.34 3.03
C LYS A 314 21.27 2.42 2.51
N PHE A 315 20.03 2.42 2.96
CA PHE A 315 19.11 3.53 2.69
C PHE A 315 19.65 4.82 3.33
N TYR A 316 19.54 5.94 2.61
CA TYR A 316 19.60 7.26 3.23
C TYR A 316 18.34 8.04 2.84
N HIS A 317 17.83 8.81 3.78
CA HIS A 317 16.67 9.65 3.56
C HIS A 317 17.07 10.92 2.75
N PRO A 318 16.29 11.37 1.75
CA PRO A 318 16.64 12.54 0.92
C PRO A 318 16.70 13.85 1.72
N MET A 319 15.78 14.04 2.68
CA MET A 319 15.96 15.08 3.69
C MET A 319 17.08 14.64 4.63
N ASP A 320 18.14 15.45 4.76
CA ASP A 320 19.34 15.21 5.59
C ASP A 320 19.01 14.96 7.08
N MET A 321 18.52 13.75 7.36
CA MET A 321 18.06 13.29 8.68
C MET A 321 19.07 12.37 9.36
N GLY A 322 20.22 12.10 8.72
CA GLY A 322 21.21 11.12 9.18
C GLY A 322 20.90 9.68 8.73
N GLU A 323 21.64 8.71 9.28
CA GLU A 323 21.31 7.29 9.10
C GLU A 323 20.06 6.97 9.91
N LEU A 324 19.10 6.27 9.29
CA LEU A 324 17.98 5.67 10.03
C LEU A 324 18.52 4.55 10.92
N GLU A 325 18.05 4.52 12.16
CA GLU A 325 18.28 3.39 13.07
C GLU A 325 17.45 2.18 12.62
N PRO A 326 17.85 0.95 12.98
CA PRO A 326 17.15 -0.26 12.57
C PRO A 326 15.67 -0.32 13.00
N GLU A 327 15.29 0.41 14.05
CA GLU A 327 13.92 0.43 14.58
C GLU A 327 13.05 1.53 13.93
N ASP A 328 13.65 2.47 13.18
CA ASP A 328 12.94 3.59 12.57
C ASP A 328 12.03 3.10 11.43
N LYS A 329 10.73 3.36 11.55
CA LYS A 329 9.78 3.04 10.47
C LYS A 329 9.50 4.28 9.64
N CYS A 330 9.33 4.08 8.33
CA CYS A 330 8.87 5.16 7.46
C CYS A 330 7.50 5.68 7.90
N THR A 331 6.64 4.77 8.39
CA THR A 331 5.29 5.06 8.88
C THR A 331 5.28 5.98 10.09
N ASP A 332 6.32 6.05 10.90
CA ASP A 332 6.38 6.97 12.05
C ASP A 332 6.25 8.45 11.63
N CYS A 333 6.57 8.78 10.37
CA CYS A 333 6.44 10.12 9.81
C CYS A 333 5.60 10.19 8.52
N HIS A 334 5.54 9.10 7.75
CA HIS A 334 4.89 9.04 6.43
C HIS A 334 3.61 8.20 6.42
N GLU A 335 3.08 7.81 7.59
CA GLU A 335 1.86 7.02 7.67
C GLU A 335 0.76 7.58 6.77
N ALA A 336 -0.04 6.68 6.19
CA ALA A 336 -1.34 7.11 5.72
C ALA A 336 -2.10 7.75 6.89
N PRO A 337 -2.79 8.88 6.66
CA PRO A 337 -3.64 9.43 7.70
C PRO A 337 -4.71 8.40 8.06
N GLU A 338 -5.30 8.57 9.25
CA GLU A 338 -6.47 7.79 9.64
C GLU A 338 -7.50 7.82 8.52
N PRO A 339 -8.14 6.68 8.20
CA PRO A 339 -9.02 6.65 7.05
C PRO A 339 -10.06 7.72 7.16
N THR A 340 -10.23 8.46 6.07
CA THR A 340 -11.21 9.53 6.00
C THR A 340 -12.57 8.98 6.44
N ASP A 341 -13.01 9.33 7.65
CA ASP A 341 -14.36 9.02 8.06
C ASP A 341 -15.27 10.07 7.43
N TYR A 342 -15.63 9.81 6.18
CA TYR A 342 -16.59 10.60 5.43
C TYR A 342 -17.92 10.78 6.19
N VAL A 343 -18.22 9.97 7.22
CA VAL A 343 -19.40 10.10 8.09
C VAL A 343 -19.21 11.10 9.22
N GLU A 344 -18.01 11.22 9.79
CA GLU A 344 -17.71 12.20 10.85
C GLU A 344 -17.44 13.59 10.26
N VAL A 345 -16.67 13.67 9.16
CA VAL A 345 -16.35 14.95 8.51
C VAL A 345 -17.59 15.62 7.91
N ALA A 346 -18.53 14.85 7.34
CA ALA A 346 -19.80 15.38 6.83
C ALA A 346 -20.75 15.90 7.93
N LYS A 347 -20.52 15.53 9.20
CA LYS A 347 -21.25 16.05 10.36
C LYS A 347 -20.61 17.28 10.98
N GLY A 348 -19.42 17.68 10.53
CA GLY A 348 -18.67 18.80 11.07
C GLY A 348 -18.20 18.59 12.52
N GLU A 349 -17.96 17.33 12.90
CA GLU A 349 -17.34 16.96 14.17
C GLU A 349 -15.82 16.93 14.08
#